data_AF-A0A0F9FNF0-F1
#
_entry.id   AF-A0A0F9FNF0-F1
#
_cell.length_a   1.000
_cell.length_b   1.000
_cell.length_c   1.000
_cell.angle_alpha   90.00
_cell.angle_beta   90.00
_cell.angle_gamma   90.00
#
_symmetry.space_group_name_H-M   'P 1'
#
loop_
_entity.id
_entity.type
_entity.pdbx_description
1 polymer ?
#
loop_
_entity_poly.entity_id
_entity_poly.type
_entity_poly.pdbx_seq_one_letter_code
_entity_poly.pdbx_strand_id
1 'polypeptide(L)'
;MTTATERPSIDDVIKDMGDDALAETAKEMRAEGKRLLDMAGLADFTLVERMQARGATKLDTEHWTGALTPGGWSHAIDDGKMMGLRDLVSAEDWGRVRVQPPAPPPHWDKRVLNELAKLGGEVKASIEGATVSERGRPKLKLERKE
;
A
#
# COMPACT_ATOMS: atom_id res chain seq x y z
N MET A 1 -21.51 33.84 50.28
CA MET A 1 -22.09 32.55 49.83
C MET A 1 -20.94 31.69 49.33
N THR A 2 -20.45 30.77 50.14
CA THR A 2 -19.38 29.84 49.77
C THR A 2 -20.02 28.51 49.42
N THR A 3 -19.99 28.15 48.14
CA THR A 3 -20.48 26.86 47.64
C THR A 3 -19.63 25.74 48.24
N ALA A 4 -20.23 24.93 49.10
CA ALA A 4 -19.61 23.70 49.58
C ALA A 4 -19.55 22.73 48.40
N THR A 5 -18.35 22.49 47.87
CA THR A 5 -18.12 21.45 46.86
C THR A 5 -18.37 20.10 47.52
N GLU A 6 -19.51 19.52 47.21
CA GLU A 6 -19.92 18.19 47.66
C GLU A 6 -18.86 17.18 47.20
N ARG A 7 -18.22 16.50 48.15
CA ARG A 7 -17.20 15.50 47.81
C ARG A 7 -17.91 14.28 47.22
N PRO A 8 -17.42 13.73 46.09
CA PRO A 8 -18.01 12.55 45.48
C PRO A 8 -18.03 11.37 46.45
N SER A 9 -19.04 10.50 46.32
CA SER A 9 -19.17 9.33 47.17
C SER A 9 -18.00 8.37 46.91
N ILE A 10 -17.59 7.63 47.94
CA ILE A 10 -16.46 6.69 47.85
C ILE A 10 -16.76 5.59 46.82
N ASP A 11 -18.02 5.17 46.68
CA ASP A 11 -18.42 4.14 45.72
C ASP A 11 -18.30 4.62 44.27
N ASP A 12 -18.60 5.91 44.00
CA ASP A 12 -18.42 6.51 42.68
C ASP A 12 -16.92 6.64 42.31
N VAL A 13 -16.07 7.01 43.27
CA VAL A 13 -14.61 7.07 43.08
C VAL A 13 -14.02 5.69 42.81
N ILE A 14 -14.46 4.65 43.52
CA ILE A 14 -14.00 3.27 43.30
C ILE A 14 -14.42 2.76 41.91
N LYS A 15 -15.63 3.11 41.47
CA LYS A 15 -16.14 2.72 40.15
C LYS A 15 -15.40 3.43 39.02
N ASP A 16 -15.19 4.75 39.12
CA ASP A 16 -14.42 5.51 38.13
C ASP A 16 -12.95 5.03 38.06
N MET A 17 -12.33 4.72 39.20
CA MET A 17 -10.98 4.13 39.22
C MET A 17 -10.94 2.73 38.57
N GLY A 18 -12.00 1.94 38.71
CA GLY A 18 -12.15 0.65 38.05
C GLY A 18 -12.32 0.77 36.54
N ASP A 19 -13.11 1.74 36.09
CA ASP A 19 -13.32 2.04 34.67
C ASP A 19 -12.05 2.62 34.02
N ASP A 20 -11.30 3.46 34.74
CA ASP A 20 -10.00 3.99 34.29
C ASP A 20 -8.92 2.89 34.20
N ALA A 21 -8.85 1.98 35.19
CA ALA A 21 -7.90 0.87 35.16
C ALA A 21 -8.19 -0.12 34.03
N LEU A 22 -9.47 -0.38 33.74
CA LEU A 22 -9.89 -1.19 32.59
C LEU A 22 -9.60 -0.47 31.26
N ALA A 23 -9.81 0.84 31.20
CA ALA A 23 -9.50 1.65 30.02
C ALA A 23 -8.00 1.68 29.71
N GLU A 24 -7.13 1.81 30.73
CA GLU A 24 -5.67 1.72 30.57
C GLU A 24 -5.24 0.33 30.13
N THR A 25 -5.76 -0.72 30.75
CA THR A 25 -5.48 -2.11 30.34
C THR A 25 -5.89 -2.34 28.87
N ALA A 26 -7.05 -1.82 28.44
CA ALA A 26 -7.49 -1.92 27.05
C ALA A 26 -6.59 -1.16 26.08
N LYS A 27 -6.02 -0.01 26.49
CA LYS A 27 -5.03 0.73 25.68
C LYS A 27 -3.73 -0.05 25.55
N GLU A 28 -3.23 -0.61 26.65
CA GLU A 28 -2.02 -1.44 26.65
C GLU A 28 -2.18 -2.68 25.76
N MET A 29 -3.32 -3.38 25.86
CA MET A 29 -3.61 -4.53 24.99
C MET A 29 -3.67 -4.15 23.50
N ARG A 30 -4.22 -2.99 23.16
CA ARG A 30 -4.23 -2.51 21.77
C ARG A 30 -2.83 -2.15 21.28
N ALA A 31 -2.02 -1.52 22.13
CA ALA A 31 -0.64 -1.17 21.82
C ALA A 31 0.22 -2.42 21.60
N GLU A 32 0.11 -3.42 22.48
CA GLU A 32 0.83 -4.68 22.35
C GLU A 32 0.32 -5.49 21.15
N GLY A 33 -1.00 -5.51 20.92
CA GLY A 33 -1.58 -6.13 19.73
C GLY A 33 -1.02 -5.53 18.43
N LYS A 34 -0.92 -4.19 18.36
CA LYS A 34 -0.29 -3.50 17.22
C LYS A 34 1.18 -3.91 17.06
N ARG A 35 1.95 -3.93 18.16
CA ARG A 35 3.35 -4.33 18.14
C ARG A 35 3.54 -5.75 17.60
N LEU A 36 2.71 -6.71 18.03
CA LEU A 36 2.77 -8.09 17.54
C LEU A 36 2.46 -8.19 16.04
N LEU A 37 1.48 -7.43 15.55
CA LEU A 37 1.17 -7.36 14.12
C LEU A 37 2.33 -6.77 13.32
N ASP A 38 2.96 -5.70 13.81
CA ASP A 38 4.12 -5.08 13.17
C ASP A 38 5.30 -6.07 13.10
N MET A 39 5.57 -6.80 14.19
CA MET A 39 6.61 -7.84 14.22
C MET A 39 6.31 -9.00 13.26
N ALA A 40 5.05 -9.45 13.19
CA ALA A 40 4.64 -10.48 12.25
C ALA A 40 4.84 -10.02 10.79
N GLY A 41 4.49 -8.76 10.48
CA GLY A 41 4.71 -8.17 9.17
C GLY A 41 6.19 -8.10 8.78
N LEU A 42 7.06 -7.73 9.72
CA LEU A 42 8.52 -7.72 9.48
C LEU A 42 9.07 -9.14 9.23
N ALA A 43 8.61 -10.13 10.02
CA ALA A 43 9.03 -11.51 9.86
C ALA A 43 8.64 -12.07 8.48
N ASP A 44 7.41 -11.80 8.03
CA ASP A 44 6.93 -12.20 6.70
C ASP A 44 7.77 -11.56 5.59
N PHE A 45 8.03 -10.25 5.70
CA PHE A 45 8.88 -9.53 4.76
C PHE A 45 10.29 -10.13 4.64
N THR A 46 10.97 -10.36 5.77
CA THR A 46 12.31 -10.95 5.78
C THR A 46 12.31 -12.38 5.21
N LEU A 47 11.26 -13.15 5.44
CA LEU A 47 11.14 -14.50 4.90
C LEU A 47 10.99 -14.50 3.38
N VAL A 48 10.13 -13.65 2.83
CA VAL A 48 10.00 -13.44 1.38
C VAL A 48 11.34 -13.06 0.76
N GLU A 49 12.03 -12.09 1.35
CA GLU A 49 13.33 -11.61 0.87
C GLU A 49 14.36 -12.75 0.82
N ARG A 50 14.47 -13.54 1.89
CA ARG A 50 15.39 -14.69 1.95
C ARG A 50 15.07 -15.76 0.93
N MET A 51 13.78 -16.05 0.72
CA MET A 51 13.35 -17.01 -0.29
C MET A 51 13.72 -16.52 -1.70
N GLN A 52 13.46 -15.26 -2.02
CA GLN A 52 13.84 -14.66 -3.31
C GLN A 52 15.35 -14.68 -3.52
N ALA A 53 16.14 -14.28 -2.52
CA ALA A 53 17.61 -14.28 -2.60
C ALA A 53 18.18 -15.68 -2.86
N ARG A 54 17.48 -16.73 -2.43
CA ARG A 54 17.84 -18.13 -2.66
C ARG A 54 17.21 -18.73 -3.93
N GLY A 55 16.42 -17.96 -4.68
CA GLY A 55 15.65 -18.45 -5.83
C GLY A 55 14.57 -19.46 -5.46
N ALA A 56 14.18 -19.54 -4.18
CA ALA A 56 13.19 -20.48 -3.69
C ALA A 56 11.76 -19.93 -3.87
N THR A 57 10.88 -20.73 -4.48
CA THR A 57 9.46 -20.41 -4.64
C THR A 57 8.56 -21.13 -3.64
N LYS A 58 9.12 -22.14 -2.96
CA LYS A 58 8.46 -22.92 -1.93
C LYS A 58 9.31 -22.98 -0.66
N LEU A 59 8.64 -22.89 0.47
CA LEU A 59 9.16 -23.14 1.80
C LEU A 59 8.46 -24.38 2.31
N ASP A 60 9.22 -25.34 2.81
CA ASP A 60 8.66 -26.52 3.44
C ASP A 60 9.33 -26.73 4.79
N THR A 61 8.52 -26.74 5.83
CA THR A 61 8.96 -26.92 7.23
C THR A 61 8.18 -28.05 7.88
N GLU A 62 8.48 -28.39 9.13
CA GLU A 62 7.80 -29.47 9.83
C GLU A 62 6.27 -29.24 9.94
N HIS A 63 5.84 -28.01 10.21
CA HIS A 63 4.44 -27.69 10.48
C HIS A 63 3.76 -26.83 9.42
N TRP A 64 4.53 -26.25 8.49
CA TRP A 64 4.03 -25.28 7.52
C TRP A 64 4.57 -25.54 6.12
N THR A 65 3.71 -25.36 5.13
CA THR A 65 4.08 -25.17 3.73
C THR A 65 3.88 -23.70 3.35
N GLY A 66 4.83 -23.14 2.63
CA GLY A 66 4.81 -21.76 2.16
C GLY A 66 5.04 -21.69 0.66
N ALA A 67 4.27 -20.87 -0.05
CA ALA A 67 4.48 -20.59 -1.46
C ALA A 67 4.57 -19.09 -1.72
N LEU A 68 5.56 -18.67 -2.51
CA LEU A 68 5.61 -17.30 -3.00
C LEU A 68 4.63 -17.17 -4.17
N THR A 69 3.58 -16.41 -3.96
CA THR A 69 2.70 -15.96 -5.04
C THR A 69 3.29 -14.70 -5.64
N PRO A 70 3.49 -14.64 -6.97
CA PRO A 70 4.01 -13.43 -7.58
C PRO A 70 3.07 -12.25 -7.35
N GLY A 71 3.64 -11.06 -7.15
CA GLY A 71 2.84 -9.85 -7.04
C GLY A 71 2.09 -9.56 -8.34
N GLY A 72 0.98 -8.81 -8.20
CA GLY A 72 0.24 -8.28 -9.34
C GLY A 72 1.08 -7.31 -10.17
N TRP A 73 0.71 -7.11 -11.43
CA TRP A 73 1.34 -6.11 -12.28
C TRP A 73 0.90 -4.71 -11.87
N SER A 74 1.86 -3.81 -11.73
CA SER A 74 1.62 -2.38 -11.62
C SER A 74 2.17 -1.69 -12.86
N HIS A 75 1.33 -0.87 -13.48
CA HIS A 75 1.71 -0.06 -14.63
C HIS A 75 1.86 1.39 -14.19
N ALA A 76 3.08 1.88 -14.21
CA ALA A 76 3.42 3.27 -14.02
C ALA A 76 3.78 3.90 -15.37
N ILE A 77 3.66 5.22 -15.46
CA ILE A 77 4.07 5.97 -16.63
C ILE A 77 5.31 6.77 -16.22
N ASP A 78 6.39 6.63 -16.99
CA ASP A 78 7.61 7.43 -16.86
C ASP A 78 7.37 8.82 -17.47
N ASP A 79 7.26 9.82 -16.60
CA ASP A 79 7.00 11.21 -17.01
C ASP A 79 8.07 11.74 -17.95
N GLY A 80 9.34 11.39 -17.73
CA GLY A 80 10.47 11.87 -18.54
C GLY A 80 10.41 11.35 -19.96
N LYS A 81 10.11 10.05 -20.12
CA LYS A 81 9.90 9.45 -21.44
C LYS A 81 8.64 9.98 -22.11
N MET A 82 7.56 10.21 -21.36
CA MET A 82 6.32 10.76 -21.92
C MET A 82 6.46 12.18 -22.45
N MET A 83 7.42 12.98 -21.98
CA MET A 83 7.63 14.31 -22.55
C MET A 83 8.00 14.27 -24.04
N GLY A 84 8.58 13.17 -24.54
CA GLY A 84 8.88 12.99 -25.96
C GLY A 84 7.63 12.87 -26.86
N LEU A 85 6.46 12.54 -26.29
CA LEU A 85 5.19 12.54 -27.02
C LEU A 85 4.80 13.94 -27.48
N ARG A 86 5.23 15.00 -26.77
CA ARG A 86 4.87 16.39 -27.05
C ARG A 86 5.17 16.82 -28.48
N ASP A 87 6.29 16.35 -29.03
CA ASP A 87 6.74 16.72 -30.37
C ASP A 87 6.05 15.88 -31.47
N LEU A 88 5.34 14.82 -31.09
CA LEU A 88 4.67 13.87 -31.99
C LEU A 88 3.16 14.10 -32.10
N VAL A 89 2.58 14.97 -31.26
CA VAL A 89 1.13 15.24 -31.23
C VAL A 89 0.83 16.72 -31.34
N SER A 90 -0.40 17.05 -31.71
CA SER A 90 -0.85 18.44 -31.77
C SER A 90 -0.81 19.10 -30.39
N ALA A 91 -0.68 20.44 -30.34
CA ALA A 91 -0.72 21.18 -29.08
C ALA A 91 -2.05 21.00 -28.32
N GLU A 92 -3.14 20.78 -29.07
CA GLU A 92 -4.47 20.49 -28.52
C GLU A 92 -4.49 19.12 -27.83
N ASP A 93 -4.04 18.07 -28.52
CA ASP A 93 -3.97 16.72 -27.95
C ASP A 93 -3.01 16.64 -26.77
N TRP A 94 -1.87 17.35 -26.85
CA TRP A 94 -0.93 17.47 -25.74
C TRP A 94 -1.58 18.07 -24.48
N GLY A 95 -2.44 19.09 -24.65
CA GLY A 95 -3.21 19.67 -23.56
C GLY A 95 -4.20 18.71 -22.93
N ARG A 96 -4.81 17.81 -23.73
CA ARG A 96 -5.78 16.80 -23.27
C ARG A 96 -5.14 15.63 -22.52
N VAL A 97 -3.88 15.32 -22.82
CA VAL A 97 -3.15 14.18 -22.23
C VAL A 97 -2.81 14.40 -20.75
N ARG A 98 -2.75 15.65 -20.28
CA ARG A 98 -2.51 15.99 -18.87
C ARG A 98 -3.80 16.26 -18.11
N VAL A 99 -3.98 15.59 -16.98
CA VAL A 99 -5.11 15.83 -16.07
C VAL A 99 -4.87 17.12 -15.30
N GLN A 100 -5.82 18.07 -15.37
CA GLN A 100 -5.84 19.28 -14.52
C GLN A 100 -7.05 19.26 -13.59
N PRO A 101 -6.90 19.61 -12.29
CA PRO A 101 -5.66 19.95 -11.58
C PRO A 101 -4.71 18.74 -11.45
N PRO A 102 -3.41 18.95 -11.17
CA PRO A 102 -2.46 17.85 -11.08
C PRO A 102 -2.86 16.89 -9.95
N ALA A 103 -3.36 15.71 -10.32
CA ALA A 103 -3.55 14.60 -9.39
C ALA A 103 -2.18 14.13 -8.87
N PRO A 104 -2.11 13.49 -7.69
CA PRO A 104 -0.93 12.73 -7.30
C PRO A 104 -0.54 11.80 -8.47
N PRO A 105 0.76 11.59 -8.75
CA PRO A 105 1.18 10.72 -9.84
C PRO A 105 0.43 9.38 -9.85
N PRO A 106 -0.01 8.89 -11.02
CA PRO A 106 0.22 9.45 -12.36
C PRO A 106 -0.77 10.56 -12.75
N HIS A 107 -0.26 11.66 -13.33
CA HIS A 107 -1.04 12.84 -13.79
C HIS A 107 -1.47 12.76 -15.27
N TRP A 108 -1.42 11.56 -15.86
CA TRP A 108 -1.70 11.31 -17.27
C TRP A 108 -3.10 10.75 -17.48
N ASP A 109 -3.83 11.31 -18.44
CA ASP A 109 -5.15 10.79 -18.82
C ASP A 109 -4.98 9.53 -19.68
N LYS A 110 -5.19 8.37 -19.06
CA LYS A 110 -5.10 7.06 -19.72
C LYS A 110 -6.09 6.92 -20.88
N ARG A 111 -7.26 7.58 -20.83
CA ARG A 111 -8.24 7.51 -21.92
C ARG A 111 -7.69 8.19 -23.16
N VAL A 112 -7.13 9.38 -23.00
CA VAL A 112 -6.55 10.15 -24.11
C VAL A 112 -5.30 9.45 -24.65
N LEU A 113 -4.44 8.92 -23.78
CA LEU A 113 -3.28 8.12 -24.23
C LEU A 113 -3.70 6.90 -25.06
N ASN A 114 -4.77 6.20 -24.68
CA ASN A 114 -5.30 5.08 -25.45
C ASN A 114 -5.89 5.51 -26.79
N GLU A 115 -6.50 6.70 -26.87
CA GLU A 115 -6.97 7.27 -28.14
C GLU A 115 -5.79 7.60 -29.06
N LEU A 116 -4.76 8.24 -28.54
CA LEU A 116 -3.55 8.59 -29.30
C LEU A 116 -2.76 7.35 -29.74
N ALA A 117 -2.68 6.31 -28.90
CA ALA A 117 -2.02 5.07 -29.25
C ALA A 117 -2.67 4.35 -30.46
N LYS A 118 -3.97 4.61 -30.75
CA LYS A 118 -4.65 4.07 -31.95
C LYS A 118 -4.16 4.70 -33.25
N LEU A 119 -3.55 5.89 -33.20
CA LEU A 119 -2.94 6.52 -34.38
C LEU A 119 -1.75 5.69 -34.91
N GLY A 120 -1.17 4.84 -34.05
CA GLY A 120 -0.07 3.95 -34.43
C GLY A 120 1.28 4.68 -34.57
N GLY A 121 2.24 3.99 -35.17
CA GLY A 121 3.57 4.55 -35.47
C GLY A 121 4.35 5.00 -34.23
N GLU A 122 5.05 6.12 -34.37
CA GLU A 122 5.94 6.67 -33.35
C GLU A 122 5.20 7.14 -32.08
N VAL A 123 3.95 7.61 -32.23
CA VAL A 123 3.08 7.98 -31.11
C VAL A 123 2.83 6.78 -30.20
N LYS A 124 2.42 5.65 -30.79
CA LYS A 124 2.20 4.42 -30.04
C LYS A 124 3.48 3.91 -29.39
N ALA A 125 4.60 3.91 -30.13
CA ALA A 125 5.89 3.47 -29.61
C ALA A 125 6.38 4.33 -28.42
N SER A 126 6.14 5.65 -28.47
CA SER A 126 6.47 6.56 -27.37
C SER A 126 5.66 6.25 -26.11
N ILE A 127 4.35 6.06 -26.24
CA ILE A 127 3.44 5.74 -25.11
C ILE A 127 3.77 4.38 -24.49
N GLU A 128 4.00 3.36 -25.32
CA GLU A 128 4.39 2.02 -24.84
C GLU A 128 5.77 2.04 -24.18
N GLY A 129 6.74 2.74 -24.78
CA GLY A 129 8.10 2.86 -24.25
C GLY A 129 8.19 3.63 -22.92
N ALA A 130 7.22 4.52 -22.66
CA ALA A 130 7.08 5.22 -21.40
C ALA A 130 6.27 4.45 -20.34
N THR A 131 5.54 3.40 -20.74
CA THR A 131 4.78 2.58 -19.81
C THR A 131 5.70 1.56 -19.14
N VAL A 132 6.02 1.81 -17.87
CA VAL A 132 6.83 0.90 -17.05
C VAL A 132 5.90 -0.11 -16.38
N SER A 133 6.06 -1.38 -16.75
CA SER A 133 5.32 -2.48 -16.15
C SER A 133 6.23 -3.18 -15.14
N GLU A 134 5.99 -2.91 -13.86
CA GLU A 134 6.71 -3.57 -12.78
C GLU A 134 5.84 -4.65 -12.15
N ARG A 135 6.47 -5.77 -11.82
CA ARG A 135 5.80 -6.81 -11.05
C ARG A 135 5.91 -6.44 -9.58
N GLY A 136 4.77 -6.37 -8.90
CA GLY A 136 4.73 -6.13 -7.46
C GLY A 136 5.52 -7.19 -6.69
N ARG A 137 5.87 -6.86 -5.45
CA ARG A 137 6.55 -7.80 -4.55
C ARG A 137 5.71 -9.08 -4.40
N PRO A 138 6.35 -10.27 -4.47
CA PRO A 138 5.64 -11.52 -4.20
C PRO A 138 5.15 -11.55 -2.75
N LYS A 139 4.05 -12.27 -2.55
CA LYS A 139 3.44 -12.48 -1.25
C LYS A 139 3.66 -13.92 -0.81
N LEU A 140 3.95 -14.12 0.47
CA LEU A 140 4.01 -15.45 1.04
C LEU A 140 2.61 -15.92 1.42
N LYS A 141 2.23 -17.10 0.94
CA LYS A 141 1.03 -17.81 1.41
C LYS A 141 1.49 -19.00 2.24
N LEU A 142 1.17 -18.97 3.54
CA LEU A 142 1.46 -20.05 4.49
C LEU A 142 0.22 -20.91 4.73
N GLU A 143 0.40 -22.22 4.70
CA GLU A 143 -0.62 -23.22 5.01
C GLU A 143 -0.06 -24.17 6.07
N ARG A 144 -0.86 -24.48 7.09
CA ARG A 144 -0.47 -25.40 8.15
C ARG A 144 -0.67 -26.83 7.66
N LYS A 145 0.30 -27.70 7.94
CA LYS A 145 0.17 -29.15 7.68
C LYS A 145 -0.77 -29.77 8.71
N GLU A 146 -1.69 -30.60 8.23
CA GLU A 146 -2.54 -31.46 9.06
C GLU A 146 -1.75 -32.64 9.61
#